data_AF-G6C1W0-F1
#
_entry.id   AF-G6C1W0-F1
#
_cell.length_a   1.000
_cell.length_b   1.000
_cell.length_c   1.000
_cell.angle_alpha   90.00
_cell.angle_beta   90.00
_cell.angle_gamma   90.00
#
_symmetry.space_group_name_H-M   'P 1'
#
loop_
_entity.id
_entity.type
_entity.pdbx_description
1 polymer ?
#
loop_
_entity_poly.entity_id
_entity_poly.type
_entity_poly.pdbx_seq_one_letter_code
_entity_poly.pdbx_strand_id
1 'polypeptide(L)' 'MIDRTKLSPIIREAVAVTEAECGRVSDEQIELLIRKERGEITTKDIIQDLKKKYME' A
#
# COMPACT_ATOMS: atom_id res chain seq x y z
N MET A 1 4.72 10.89 7.80
CA MET A 1 3.75 10.30 8.73
C MET A 1 2.37 10.49 8.13
N ILE A 2 1.77 9.40 7.64
CA ILE A 2 0.45 9.44 7.00
C ILE A 2 -0.64 9.52 8.06
N ASP A 3 -1.56 10.48 7.90
CA ASP A 3 -2.75 10.59 8.75
C ASP A 3 -3.75 9.48 8.41
N ARG A 4 -3.69 8.38 9.17
CA ARG A 4 -4.51 7.17 8.95
C ARG A 4 -6.02 7.41 9.06
N THR A 5 -6.44 8.51 9.70
CA THR A 5 -7.87 8.85 9.84
C THR A 5 -8.50 9.36 8.54
N LYS A 6 -7.67 9.86 7.61
CA LYS A 6 -8.07 10.41 6.31
C LYS A 6 -8.02 9.39 5.18
N LEU A 7 -7.62 8.15 5.48
CA LEU A 7 -7.62 7.06 4.50
C LEU A 7 -9.06 6.69 4.14
N SER A 8 -9.26 6.29 2.88
CA SER A 8 -10.54 5.75 2.44
C SER A 8 -10.93 4.51 3.27
N PRO A 9 -12.23 4.18 3.36
CA PRO A 9 -12.67 2.98 4.06
C PRO A 9 -11.99 1.71 3.54
N ILE A 10 -11.77 1.61 2.23
CA ILE A 10 -11.14 0.47 1.56
C ILE A 10 -9.68 0.33 2.01
N ILE A 11 -8.91 1.42 1.98
CA ILE A 11 -7.50 1.37 2.39
C ILE A 11 -7.40 1.11 3.90
N ARG A 12 -8.30 1.68 4.71
CA ARG A 12 -8.34 1.42 6.16
C ARG A 12 -8.58 -0.05 6.48
N GLU A 13 -9.54 -0.69 5.80
CA GLU A 13 -9.83 -2.10 5.98
C GLU A 13 -8.64 -2.97 5.56
N ALA A 14 -8.07 -2.71 4.37
CA ALA A 14 -6.90 -3.43 3.88
C ALA A 14 -5.71 -3.33 4.84
N VAL A 15 -5.43 -2.13 5.38
CA VAL A 15 -4.38 -1.93 6.38
C VAL A 15 -4.71 -2.69 7.67
N ALA A 16 -5.93 -2.60 8.19
CA ALA A 16 -6.31 -3.27 9.44
C ALA A 16 -6.20 -4.80 9.34
N VAL A 17 -6.68 -5.39 8.25
CA VAL A 17 -6.59 -6.84 7.99
C VAL A 17 -5.12 -7.26 7.85
N THR A 18 -4.32 -6.50 7.10
CA THR A 18 -2.90 -6.81 6.93
C THR A 18 -2.13 -6.67 8.24
N GLU A 19 -2.42 -5.65 9.03
CA GLU A 19 -1.75 -5.44 10.32
C GLU A 19 -2.09 -6.53 11.35
N ALA A 20 -3.29 -7.10 11.30
CA ALA A 20 -3.70 -8.22 12.14
C ALA A 20 -2.93 -9.51 11.83
N GLU A 21 -2.69 -9.80 10.55
CA GLU A 21 -2.12 -11.09 10.11
C GLU A 21 -0.61 -11.03 9.88
N CYS A 22 -0.09 -9.90 9.40
CA CYS A 22 1.29 -9.75 8.90
C CYS A 22 2.11 -8.73 9.70
N GLY A 23 1.50 -8.05 10.68
CA GLY A 23 2.13 -6.98 11.44
C GLY A 23 2.14 -5.64 10.72
N ARG A 24 2.83 -4.65 11.32
CA ARG A 24 2.69 -3.23 10.97
C ARG A 24 2.93 -2.95 9.49
N VAL A 25 1.98 -2.25 8.87
CA VAL A 25 2.11 -1.76 7.49
C VAL A 25 2.85 -0.41 7.50
N SER A 26 3.86 -0.31 6.66
CA SER A 26 4.73 0.86 6.57
C SER A 26 4.02 2.02 5.85
N ASP A 27 4.38 3.26 6.18
CA ASP A 27 3.83 4.45 5.51
C ASP A 27 4.05 4.39 3.97
N GLU A 28 5.19 3.88 3.51
CA GLU A 28 5.47 3.67 2.06
C GLU A 28 4.45 2.74 1.40
N GLN A 29 4.07 1.64 2.08
CA GLN A 29 3.08 0.71 1.55
C GLN A 29 1.68 1.33 1.52
N ILE A 30 1.33 2.14 2.54
CA ILE A 30 0.06 2.87 2.58
C ILE A 30 0.02 3.92 1.45
N GLU A 31 1.13 4.60 1.18
CA GLU A 31 1.22 5.56 0.08
C GLU A 31 0.97 4.89 -1.28
N LEU A 32 1.54 3.70 -1.53
CA LEU A 32 1.27 2.93 -2.75
C LEU A 32 -0.22 2.59 -2.89
N LEU A 33 -0.89 2.23 -1.80
CA LEU A 33 -2.34 1.97 -1.81
C LEU A 33 -3.15 3.23 -2.16
N ILE A 34 -2.78 4.39 -1.62
CA ILE A 34 -3.43 5.68 -1.93
C ILE A 34 -3.23 6.04 -3.42
N ARG A 35 -1.99 5.95 -3.92
CA ARG A 35 -1.68 6.27 -5.32
C ARG A 35 -2.41 5.33 -6.28
N LYS A 36 -2.54 4.05 -5.92
CA LYS A 36 -3.32 3.07 -6.67
C LYS A 36 -4.81 3.42 -6.68
N GLU A 37 -5.38 3.80 -5.54
CA GLU A 37 -6.79 4.22 -5.45
C GLU A 37 -7.09 5.46 -6.31
N ARG A 38 -6.13 6.39 -6.39
CA ARG A 38 -6.21 7.59 -7.25
C ARG A 38 -5.98 7.30 -8.74
N GLY A 39 -5.60 6.07 -9.11
CA GLY A 39 -5.25 5.70 -10.48
C GLY A 39 -3.91 6.26 -10.96
N GLU A 40 -3.06 6.77 -10.06
CA GLU A 40 -1.73 7.30 -10.39
C GLU A 40 -0.73 6.19 -10.68
N ILE A 41 -0.95 5.00 -10.12
CA ILE A 41 -0.15 3.79 -10.37
C ILE A 41 -1.08 2.58 -10.54
N THR A 42 -0.61 1.58 -11.26
CA THR A 42 -1.31 0.30 -11.41
C THR A 42 -0.65 -0.78 -10.56
N THR A 43 -1.38 -1.88 -10.32
CA THR A 43 -0.80 -3.08 -9.71
C THR A 43 0.40 -3.60 -10.50
N LYS A 44 0.42 -3.41 -11.83
CA LYS A 44 1.53 -3.83 -12.69
C LYS A 44 2.80 -3.04 -12.38
N ASP A 45 2.67 -1.72 -12.15
CA ASP A 45 3.80 -0.87 -11.75
C ASP A 45 4.40 -1.34 -10.43
N ILE A 46 3.55 -1.64 -9.44
CA ILE A 46 3.98 -2.18 -8.13
C ILE A 46 4.72 -3.51 -8.30
N ILE A 47 4.18 -4.44 -9.10
CA ILE A 47 4.82 -5.74 -9.34
C ILE A 47 6.17 -5.58 -10.06
N GLN A 48 6.28 -4.64 -11.00
CA GLN A 48 7.54 -4.37 -11.70
C GLN A 48 8.60 -3.80 -10.76
N ASP A 49 8.22 -2.90 -9.86
CA ASP A 49 9.13 -2.33 -8.86
C ASP A 49 9.64 -3.41 -7.89
N LEU A 50 8.73 -4.25 -7.39
CA LEU A 50 9.08 -5.39 -6.54
C LEU A 50 10.00 -6.39 -7.26
N LYS A 51 9.74 -6.68 -8.54
CA LYS A 51 10.63 -7.56 -9.32
C LYS A 51 12.04 -7.00 -9.40
N LYS A 52 12.20 -5.70 -9.71
CA LYS A 52 13.52 -5.07 -9.74
C LYS A 52 14.23 -5.13 -8.39
N LYS A 53 13.51 -4.89 -7.30
CA LYS A 53 14.07 -4.84 -5.95
C LYS A 53 14.59 -6.19 -5.43
N TYR A 54 14.03 -7.30 -5.89
CA TYR A 54 14.31 -8.64 -5.36
C TYR A 54 14.91 -9.63 -6.38
N MET A 55 14.93 -9.32 -7.68
CA MET A 55 15.50 -10.19 -8.72
C MET A 55 16.78 -9.64 -9.38
N GLU A 56 17.17 -8.40 -9.09
CA GLU A 56 18.49 -7.83 -9.38
C GLU A 56 19.28 -7.67 -8.08
#